data_AF-A0A382FUL7-F1
#
_entry.id   AF-A0A382FUL7-F1
#
_cell.length_a   1.000
_cell.length_b   1.000
_cell.length_c   1.000
_cell.angle_alpha   90.00
_cell.angle_beta   90.00
_cell.angle_gamma   90.00
#
_symmetry.space_group_name_H-M   'P 1'
#
loop_
_entity.id
_entity.type
_entity.pdbx_description
1 polymer ?
#
loop_
_entity_poly.entity_id
_entity_poly.type
_entity_poly.pdbx_seq_one_letter_code
_entity_poly.pdbx_strand_id
1 'polypeptide(L)' 'MAIKYLKKAIKTPSTDDHKTRKAVQEILNDLEKRREEAIKEISKKFDKYEGEVVVSKEKIEEASKKVNQK' A
#
# COMPACT_ATOMS: atom_id res chain seq x y z
N MET A 1 -18.82 -39.33 19.24
CA MET A 1 -17.98 -38.70 20.29
C MET A 1 -17.62 -37.29 19.84
N ALA A 2 -17.81 -36.29 20.69
CA ALA A 2 -17.45 -34.91 20.37
C ALA A 2 -15.94 -34.67 20.62
N ILE A 3 -15.26 -34.03 19.67
CA ILE A 3 -13.82 -33.73 19.76
C ILE A 3 -13.62 -32.61 20.81
N LYS A 4 -12.77 -32.86 21.81
CA LYS A 4 -12.38 -31.88 22.83
C LYS A 4 -11.05 -31.24 22.47
N TYR A 5 -11.07 -29.95 22.14
CA TYR A 5 -9.86 -29.19 21.82
C TYR A 5 -9.24 -28.59 23.08
N LEU A 6 -7.93 -28.79 23.28
CA LEU A 6 -7.18 -28.28 24.43
C LEU A 6 -6.74 -26.81 24.28
N LYS A 7 -6.61 -26.33 23.03
CA LYS A 7 -6.28 -24.95 22.69
C LYS A 7 -6.85 -24.61 21.32
N LYS A 8 -7.38 -23.40 21.16
CA LYS A 8 -7.83 -22.85 19.88
C LYS A 8 -7.12 -21.52 19.61
N ALA A 9 -6.95 -21.19 18.34
CA ALA A 9 -6.47 -19.88 17.95
C ALA A 9 -7.51 -18.82 18.36
N ILE A 10 -7.04 -17.75 18.99
CA ILE A 10 -7.90 -16.62 19.41
C ILE A 10 -8.29 -15.78 18.19
N LYS A 11 -7.44 -15.77 17.16
CA LYS A 11 -7.66 -15.08 15.89
C LYS A 11 -7.87 -16.07 14.75
N THR A 12 -8.79 -15.72 13.88
CA THR A 12 -8.96 -16.27 12.54
C THR A 12 -8.22 -15.39 11.52
N PRO A 13 -7.97 -15.87 10.28
CA PRO A 13 -7.42 -15.05 9.20
C PRO A 13 -8.16 -13.73 8.99
N SER A 14 -9.46 -13.70 9.30
CA SER A 14 -10.35 -12.56 9.13
C SER A 14 -10.50 -11.64 10.35
N THR A 15 -9.81 -11.92 11.47
CA THR A 15 -10.00 -11.17 12.73
C THR A 15 -9.62 -9.69 12.64
N ASP A 16 -8.68 -9.33 11.76
CA ASP A 16 -8.22 -7.95 11.60
C ASP A 16 -8.72 -7.29 10.28
N ASP A 17 -9.55 -7.97 9.49
CA ASP A 17 -10.05 -7.47 8.19
C ASP A 17 -10.81 -6.15 8.32
N HIS A 18 -11.64 -6.02 9.36
CA HIS A 18 -12.40 -4.79 9.62
C HIS A 18 -11.48 -3.59 9.87
N LYS A 19 -10.35 -3.79 10.56
CA LYS A 19 -9.39 -2.72 10.84
C LYS A 19 -8.66 -2.30 9.57
N THR A 20 -8.20 -3.27 8.77
CA THR A 20 -7.56 -3.01 7.49
C THR A 20 -8.51 -2.27 6.54
N ARG A 21 -9.75 -2.74 6.42
CA ARG A 21 -10.78 -2.07 5.61
C ARG A 21 -11.02 -0.63 6.04
N LYS A 22 -11.13 -0.38 7.35
CA LYS A 22 -11.33 0.96 7.89
C LYS A 22 -10.14 1.88 7.54
N ALA A 23 -8.91 1.40 7.72
CA ALA A 23 -7.71 2.18 7.41
C ALA A 23 -7.62 2.54 5.91
N VAL A 24 -7.94 1.59 5.01
CA VAL A 24 -7.97 1.86 3.56
C VAL A 24 -9.05 2.87 3.21
N GLN A 25 -10.25 2.76 3.80
CA GLN A 25 -11.33 3.72 3.54
C GLN A 25 -10.96 5.14 3.99
N GLU A 26 -10.29 5.29 5.13
CA GLU A 26 -9.81 6.60 5.61
C GLU A 26 -8.81 7.22 4.63
N ILE A 27 -7.88 6.41 4.09
CA ILE A 27 -6.91 6.85 3.07
C ILE A 27 -7.65 7.31 1.80
N LEU A 28 -8.61 6.54 1.31
CA LEU A 28 -9.37 6.88 0.11
C LEU A 28 -10.18 8.18 0.28
N ASN A 29 -10.83 8.35 1.43
CA ASN A 29 -11.60 9.57 1.74
C ASN A 29 -10.70 10.81 1.80
N ASP A 30 -9.46 10.65 2.27
CA ASP A 30 -8.49 11.74 2.35
C ASP A 30 -7.92 12.11 0.96
N LEU A 31 -7.61 11.09 0.15
CA LEU A 31 -7.21 11.26 -1.25
C LEU A 31 -8.27 11.98 -2.08
N GLU A 32 -9.56 11.71 -1.86
CA GLU A 32 -10.66 12.37 -2.56
C GLU A 32 -10.72 13.89 -2.26
N LYS A 33 -10.40 14.27 -1.02
CA LYS A 33 -10.46 15.68 -0.55
C LYS A 33 -9.21 16.47 -0.91
N ARG A 34 -8.02 15.93 -0.60
CA ARG A 34 -6.74 16.64 -0.69
C ARG A 34 -5.94 16.32 -1.96
N ARG A 35 -6.33 15.28 -2.71
CA ARG A 35 -5.75 14.88 -4.00
C ARG A 35 -4.22 14.76 -3.95
N GLU A 36 -3.49 15.63 -4.64
CA GLU A 36 -2.04 15.53 -4.82
C GLU A 36 -1.25 15.65 -3.51
N GLU A 37 -1.71 16.47 -2.55
CA GLU A 37 -1.02 16.64 -1.27
C GLU A 37 -1.04 15.34 -0.45
N ALA A 38 -2.22 14.70 -0.38
CA ALA A 38 -2.37 13.42 0.31
C ALA A 38 -1.53 12.31 -0.35
N ILE A 39 -1.44 12.28 -1.69
CA ILE A 39 -0.58 11.31 -2.40
C ILE A 39 0.89 11.49 -1.99
N LYS A 40 1.40 12.74 -1.95
CA LYS A 40 2.78 13.01 -1.56
C LYS A 40 3.06 12.60 -0.12
N GLU A 41 2.15 12.89 0.80
CA GLU A 41 2.26 12.48 2.21
C GLU A 41 2.26 10.96 2.38
N ILE A 42 1.40 10.25 1.64
CA ILE A 42 1.31 8.79 1.66
C ILE A 42 2.59 8.16 1.11
N SER A 43 3.09 8.61 -0.04
CA SER A 43 4.35 8.12 -0.62
C SER A 43 5.54 8.37 0.32
N LYS A 44 5.57 9.51 1.01
CA LYS A 44 6.59 9.78 2.03
C LYS A 44 6.47 8.84 3.23
N LYS A 45 5.25 8.53 3.66
CA LYS A 45 5.01 7.69 4.85
C LYS A 45 5.35 6.22 4.62
N PHE A 46 4.91 5.66 3.50
CA PHE A 46 5.04 4.22 3.22
C PHE A 46 6.35 3.90 2.49
N ASP A 47 6.68 4.67 1.46
CA ASP A 47 7.82 4.39 0.58
C ASP A 47 9.04 5.25 0.90
N LYS A 48 8.91 6.20 1.84
CA LYS A 48 9.95 7.21 2.15
C LYS A 48 10.38 7.99 0.90
N TYR A 49 9.45 8.18 -0.02
CA TYR A 49 9.68 8.81 -1.32
C TYR A 49 9.05 10.20 -1.39
N GLU A 50 9.85 11.20 -1.75
CA GLU A 50 9.44 12.60 -1.93
C GLU A 50 9.64 13.09 -3.37
N GLY A 51 9.92 12.20 -4.31
CA GLY A 51 10.20 12.56 -5.69
C GLY A 51 8.95 12.77 -6.54
N GLU A 52 9.15 12.75 -7.85
CA GLU A 52 8.10 12.99 -8.84
C GLU A 52 7.05 11.87 -8.85
N VAL A 53 5.77 12.26 -8.82
CA VAL A 53 4.64 11.32 -8.95
C VAL A 53 4.53 10.79 -10.37
N VAL A 54 4.77 11.66 -11.36
CA VAL A 54 4.79 11.29 -12.78
C VAL A 54 6.23 11.26 -13.25
N VAL A 55 6.68 10.09 -13.69
CA VAL A 55 8.05 9.92 -14.19
C VAL A 55 8.21 10.61 -15.55
N SER A 56 9.25 11.43 -15.70
CA SER A 56 9.55 12.08 -16.97
C SER A 56 9.96 11.08 -18.06
N LYS A 57 9.68 11.42 -19.33
CA LYS A 57 10.07 10.59 -20.48
C LYS A 57 11.58 10.33 -20.53
N GLU A 58 12.37 11.33 -20.18
CA GLU A 58 13.83 11.25 -20.15
C GLU A 58 14.32 10.20 -19.15
N LYS A 59 13.76 10.17 -17.93
CA LYS A 59 14.10 9.17 -16.91
C LYS A 59 13.74 7.75 -17.36
N ILE A 60 12.61 7.59 -18.07
CA ILE A 60 12.21 6.30 -18.63
C ILE A 60 13.20 5.84 -19.69
N GLU A 61 13.64 6.72 -20.59
CA GLU A 61 14.60 6.39 -21.64
C GLU A 61 15.99 6.06 -21.06
N GLU A 62 16.44 6.81 -20.05
CA GLU A 62 17.68 6.54 -19.32
C GLU A 62 17.63 5.18 -18.61
N ALA A 63 16.53 4.87 -17.92
CA ALA A 63 16.34 3.58 -17.28
C ALA A 63 16.32 2.43 -18.31
N SER A 64 15.69 2.64 -19.47
CA SER A 64 15.61 1.64 -20.54
C SER A 64 16.99 1.28 -21.11
N LYS A 65 17.91 2.25 -21.22
CA LYS A 65 19.30 2.04 -21.67
C LYS A 65 20.12 1.19 -20.69
N LYS A 66 19.74 1.15 -19.41
CA LYS A 66 20.42 0.37 -18.36
C LYS A 66 19.95 -1.09 -18.31
N VAL A 67 18.89 -1.45 -19.02
CA VAL A 67 18.41 -2.83 -19.12
C VAL A 67 19.24 -3.58 -20.17
N ASN A 68 19.69 -4.78 -19.82
CA ASN A 68 20.43 -5.63 -20.75
C ASN A 68 19.50 -6.07 -21.91
N GLN A 69 19.78 -5.56 -23.11
CA GLN A 69 19.11 -5.97 -24.34
C GLN A 69 19.78 -7.25 -24.84
N LYS A 70 19.26 -8.39 -24.37
CA LYS A 70 19.61 -9.69 -24.96
C LYS A 70 18.94 -9.86 -26.32
#